data_AF-A0A1G5GEM5-F1
#
_entry.id   AF-A0A1G5GEM5-F1
#
_cell.length_a   1.000
_cell.length_b   1.000
_cell.length_c   1.000
_cell.angle_alpha   90.00
_cell.angle_beta   90.00
_cell.angle_gamma   90.00
#
_symmetry.space_group_name_H-M   'P 1'
#
loop_
_entity.id
_entity.type
_entity.pdbx_description
1 polymer ?
#
loop_
_entity_poly.entity_id
_entity_poly.type
_entity_poly.pdbx_seq_one_letter_code
_entity_poly.pdbx_strand_id
1 'polypeptide(L)'
;YAEGDDPEVDCFAVEPKGFGFTDEYAWVIQTPIVQKEIEEKLAGIFEGQKYKMFVELTGVSDEGEVKWIDICIYIDNKDTSVTDSIMDRIVEALSSETREWDLTMYCFKKPVVDSIPSKEHNRSFESDDVYCMYDSNRVDRREGRGWERNDR
;
A
#
# COMPACT_ATOMS: atom_id res chain seq x y z
N TYR A 1 0.70 24.95 -7.63
CA TYR A 1 0.55 24.94 -6.17
C TYR A 1 -0.65 25.76 -5.78
N ALA A 2 -1.68 25.09 -5.25
CA ALA A 2 -2.81 25.70 -4.57
C ALA A 2 -2.43 26.07 -3.12
N GLU A 3 -3.29 26.83 -2.45
CA GLU A 3 -3.07 27.21 -1.04
C GLU A 3 -3.21 25.97 -0.14
N GLY A 4 -2.09 25.49 0.41
CA GLY A 4 -2.02 24.28 1.24
C GLY A 4 -1.03 23.22 0.75
N ASP A 5 -0.54 23.32 -0.49
CA ASP A 5 0.45 22.39 -1.05
C ASP A 5 1.84 22.61 -0.42
N ASP A 6 2.54 21.52 -0.10
CA ASP A 6 3.91 21.58 0.41
C ASP A 6 4.90 21.51 -0.77
N PRO A 7 5.63 22.61 -1.04
CA PRO A 7 6.48 22.73 -2.22
C PRO A 7 7.70 21.80 -2.21
N GLU A 8 7.99 21.06 -1.14
CA GLU A 8 9.05 20.04 -1.12
C GLU A 8 8.56 18.63 -1.49
N VAL A 9 7.26 18.34 -1.35
CA VAL A 9 6.68 16.99 -1.54
C VAL A 9 5.64 16.93 -2.65
N ASP A 10 4.94 18.02 -2.95
CA ASP A 10 3.98 18.10 -4.06
C ASP A 10 4.66 18.52 -5.39
N CYS A 11 5.97 18.31 -5.48
CA CYS A 11 6.73 18.53 -6.71
C CYS A 11 6.45 17.41 -7.72
N PHE A 12 6.14 17.77 -8.96
CA PHE A 12 6.08 16.85 -10.09
C PHE A 12 7.12 17.24 -11.15
N ALA A 13 7.71 16.25 -11.80
CA ALA A 13 8.61 16.48 -12.91
C ALA A 13 7.79 16.54 -14.20
N VAL A 14 7.95 17.63 -14.96
CA VAL A 14 7.36 17.74 -16.29
C VAL A 14 8.43 17.35 -17.30
N GLU A 15 8.40 16.12 -17.79
CA GLU A 15 9.32 15.69 -18.84
C GLU A 15 8.75 15.95 -20.24
N PRO A 16 9.48 16.64 -21.12
CA PRO A 16 9.09 16.78 -22.51
C PRO A 16 9.30 15.45 -23.26
N LYS A 17 8.23 14.86 -23.79
CA LYS A 17 8.29 13.74 -24.73
C LYS A 17 7.64 14.15 -26.05
N GLY A 18 8.46 14.42 -27.07
CA GLY A 18 7.97 14.73 -28.42
C GLY A 18 7.17 16.03 -28.49
N PHE A 19 5.90 15.96 -28.92
CA PHE A 19 4.99 17.10 -29.10
C PHE A 19 4.11 17.39 -27.86
N GLY A 20 4.62 17.14 -26.65
CA GLY A 20 3.87 17.39 -25.42
C GLY A 20 4.68 17.19 -24.14
N PHE A 21 3.98 17.32 -23.01
CA PHE A 21 4.48 17.07 -21.67
C PHE A 21 3.70 15.89 -21.07
N THR A 22 4.38 14.97 -20.38
CA THR A 22 3.69 14.00 -19.51
C THR A 22 3.49 14.66 -18.15
N ASP A 23 2.25 14.73 -17.70
CA ASP A 23 1.90 15.37 -16.44
C ASP A 23 1.83 14.34 -15.32
N GLU A 24 2.89 14.27 -14.50
CA GLU A 24 2.92 13.42 -13.31
C GLU A 24 2.02 13.96 -12.18
N TYR A 25 1.41 15.13 -12.34
CA TYR A 25 0.54 15.75 -11.34
C TYR A 25 -0.68 14.89 -11.00
N ALA A 26 -1.15 14.07 -11.94
CA ALA A 26 -2.20 13.08 -11.67
C ALA A 26 -1.76 12.07 -10.58
N TRP A 27 -0.49 11.66 -10.57
CA TRP A 27 0.03 10.74 -9.55
C TRP A 27 0.03 11.41 -8.17
N VAL A 28 0.46 12.66 -8.11
CA VAL A 28 0.52 13.46 -6.86
C VAL A 28 -0.88 13.69 -6.27
N ILE A 29 -1.84 14.11 -7.10
CA ILE A 29 -3.22 14.34 -6.63
C ILE A 29 -3.91 13.05 -6.20
N GLN A 30 -3.75 11.97 -6.97
CA GLN A 30 -4.51 10.75 -6.75
C GLN A 30 -4.01 9.95 -5.54
N THR A 31 -2.71 10.01 -5.22
CA THR A 31 -2.12 9.22 -4.13
C THR A 31 -2.84 9.42 -2.78
N PRO A 32 -3.01 10.64 -2.23
CA PRO A 32 -3.70 10.84 -0.96
C PRO A 32 -5.19 10.48 -1.01
N ILE A 33 -5.84 10.62 -2.17
CA ILE A 33 -7.24 10.24 -2.37
C ILE A 33 -7.38 8.72 -2.25
N VAL A 34 -6.58 7.99 -3.02
CA VAL A 34 -6.62 6.52 -3.06
C VAL A 34 -6.14 5.91 -1.74
N GLN A 35 -5.11 6.48 -1.10
CA GLN A 35 -4.71 6.12 0.27
C GLN A 35 -5.92 6.12 1.20
N LYS A 36 -6.66 7.23 1.24
CA LYS A 36 -7.83 7.38 2.13
C LYS A 36 -8.97 6.41 1.77
N GLU A 37 -9.24 6.19 0.49
CA GLU A 37 -10.26 5.22 0.05
C GLU A 37 -9.94 3.81 0.53
N ILE A 38 -8.68 3.38 0.45
CA ILE A 38 -8.24 2.07 0.93
C ILE A 38 -8.27 2.01 2.46
N GLU A 39 -7.86 3.07 3.16
CA GLU A 39 -7.99 3.19 4.63
C GLU A 39 -9.44 3.02 5.09
N GLU A 40 -10.38 3.71 4.43
CA GLU A 40 -11.81 3.60 4.73
C GLU A 40 -12.36 2.22 4.40
N LYS A 41 -11.94 1.62 3.28
CA LYS A 41 -12.36 0.27 2.88
C LYS A 41 -11.89 -0.81 3.84
N LEU A 42 -10.68 -0.68 4.38
CA LEU A 42 -10.10 -1.63 5.34
C LEU A 42 -10.35 -1.24 6.80
N ALA A 43 -11.12 -0.17 7.04
CA ALA A 43 -11.46 0.28 8.38
C ALA A 43 -12.13 -0.84 9.19
N GLY A 44 -11.68 -1.01 10.44
CA GLY A 44 -12.22 -2.03 11.36
C GLY A 44 -11.67 -3.45 11.16
N ILE A 45 -10.88 -3.73 10.11
CA ILE A 45 -10.14 -5.00 10.02
C ILE A 45 -9.04 -5.06 11.08
N PHE A 46 -8.34 -3.94 11.26
CA PHE A 46 -7.21 -3.79 12.17
C PHE A 46 -7.61 -3.35 13.59
N GLU A 47 -8.86 -3.55 14.01
CA GLU A 47 -9.30 -3.15 15.35
C GLU A 47 -8.45 -3.83 16.44
N GLY A 48 -7.93 -3.04 17.38
CA GLY A 48 -7.03 -3.51 18.43
C GLY A 48 -5.60 -3.83 17.98
N GLN A 49 -5.26 -3.61 16.71
CA GLN A 49 -3.91 -3.81 16.17
C GLN A 49 -3.16 -2.49 16.09
N LYS A 50 -1.84 -2.56 16.28
CA LYS A 50 -0.94 -1.44 16.00
C LYS A 50 -0.35 -1.61 14.61
N TYR A 51 -0.75 -0.75 13.68
CA TYR A 51 -0.40 -0.87 12.26
C TYR A 51 -0.19 0.49 11.59
N LYS A 52 0.49 0.47 10.45
CA LYS A 52 0.52 1.55 9.44
C LYS A 52 0.24 0.95 8.07
N MET A 53 -0.36 1.75 7.21
CA MET A 53 -0.64 1.38 5.83
C MET A 53 -0.21 2.50 4.90
N PHE A 54 0.38 2.12 3.77
CA PHE A 54 0.75 3.03 2.70
C PHE A 54 0.30 2.44 1.37
N VAL A 55 -0.20 3.31 0.50
CA VAL A 55 -0.65 2.97 -0.84
C VAL A 55 0.22 3.72 -1.83
N GLU A 56 0.89 2.96 -2.68
CA GLU A 56 1.67 3.48 -3.80
C GLU A 56 0.87 3.30 -5.08
N LEU A 57 0.80 4.34 -5.91
CA LEU A 57 0.26 4.20 -7.25
C LEU A 57 1.33 3.57 -8.13
N THR A 58 0.98 2.50 -8.86
CA THR A 58 1.89 1.82 -9.78
C THR A 58 1.44 1.92 -11.24
N GLY A 59 0.22 2.40 -11.48
CA GLY A 59 -0.29 2.69 -12.81
C GLY A 59 -1.37 3.77 -12.80
N VAL A 60 -1.13 4.84 -13.54
CA VAL A 60 -2.10 5.91 -13.84
C VAL A 60 -2.16 6.09 -15.35
N SER A 61 -3.37 6.19 -15.89
CA SER A 61 -3.62 6.44 -17.32
C SER A 61 -3.31 7.89 -17.71
N ASP A 62 -3.20 8.16 -19.02
CA ASP A 62 -2.96 9.50 -19.56
C ASP A 62 -4.11 10.48 -19.22
N GLU A 63 -5.32 9.98 -18.98
CA GLU A 63 -6.47 10.75 -18.52
C GLU A 63 -6.49 11.00 -17.00
N GLY A 64 -5.50 10.50 -16.26
CA GLY A 64 -5.37 10.67 -14.80
C GLY A 64 -6.18 9.67 -13.97
N GLU A 65 -6.72 8.61 -14.58
CA GLU A 65 -7.42 7.54 -13.88
C GLU A 65 -6.42 6.50 -13.36
N VAL A 66 -6.49 6.17 -12.06
CA VAL A 66 -5.65 5.15 -11.42
C VAL A 66 -6.08 3.76 -11.86
N LYS A 67 -5.13 2.95 -12.34
CA LYS A 67 -5.35 1.59 -12.84
C LYS A 67 -4.73 0.52 -11.95
N TRP A 68 -3.64 0.83 -11.25
CA TRP A 68 -2.93 -0.12 -10.40
C TRP A 68 -2.37 0.55 -9.15
N ILE A 69 -2.55 -0.11 -8.01
CA ILE A 69 -2.03 0.26 -6.70
C ILE A 69 -1.20 -0.87 -6.07
N ASP A 70 -0.24 -0.51 -5.24
CA ASP A 70 0.44 -1.41 -4.31
C ASP A 70 0.13 -0.98 -2.88
N ILE A 71 -0.26 -1.91 -2.03
CA ILE A 71 -0.68 -1.66 -0.65
C ILE A 71 0.35 -2.29 0.28
N CYS A 72 1.08 -1.47 1.02
CA CYS A 72 2.03 -1.88 2.03
C CYS A 72 1.43 -1.74 3.43
N ILE A 73 1.37 -2.83 4.19
CA ILE A 73 0.85 -2.84 5.56
C ILE A 73 1.94 -3.32 6.51
N TYR A 74 2.12 -2.58 7.61
CA TYR A 74 3.09 -2.86 8.64
C TYR A 74 2.35 -3.08 9.96
N ILE A 75 2.51 -4.22 10.61
CA ILE A 75 1.77 -4.56 11.84
C ILE A 75 2.71 -5.10 12.93
N ASP A 76 2.61 -4.53 14.13
CA ASP A 76 3.34 -4.98 15.33
C ASP A 76 2.62 -6.20 15.96
N ASN A 77 2.52 -7.30 15.22
CA ASN A 77 1.89 -8.54 15.69
C ASN A 77 2.59 -9.78 15.12
N LYS A 78 2.83 -10.79 15.95
CA LYS A 78 3.45 -12.08 15.58
C LYS A 78 2.52 -13.30 15.73
N ASP A 79 1.29 -13.08 16.19
CA ASP A 79 0.29 -14.14 16.31
C ASP A 79 -0.26 -14.47 14.93
N THR A 80 0.24 -15.57 14.34
CA THR A 80 -0.15 -15.98 12.99
C THR A 80 -1.65 -16.25 12.87
N SER A 81 -2.33 -16.68 13.93
CA SER A 81 -3.77 -16.92 13.85
C SER A 81 -4.56 -15.63 13.66
N VAL A 82 -4.08 -14.53 14.27
CA VAL A 82 -4.66 -13.20 14.11
C VAL A 82 -4.28 -12.62 12.75
N THR A 83 -3.01 -12.71 12.35
CA THR A 83 -2.54 -12.10 11.09
C THR A 83 -3.03 -12.84 9.85
N ASP A 84 -3.16 -14.17 9.89
CA ASP A 84 -3.81 -14.94 8.81
C ASP A 84 -5.27 -14.50 8.65
N SER A 85 -6.01 -14.37 9.75
CA SER A 85 -7.42 -13.91 9.72
C SER A 85 -7.56 -12.47 9.23
N ILE A 86 -6.60 -11.60 9.54
CA ILE A 86 -6.55 -10.24 9.00
C ILE A 86 -6.36 -10.28 7.49
N MET A 87 -5.43 -11.09 6.97
CA MET A 87 -5.20 -11.21 5.52
C MET A 87 -6.42 -11.72 4.77
N ASP A 88 -7.10 -12.74 5.29
CA ASP A 88 -8.34 -13.24 4.69
C ASP A 88 -9.38 -12.12 4.54
N ARG A 89 -9.58 -11.31 5.59
CA ARG A 89 -10.53 -10.19 5.58
C ARG A 89 -10.10 -9.07 4.64
N ILE A 90 -8.80 -8.79 4.53
CA ILE A 90 -8.29 -7.78 3.58
C ILE A 90 -8.56 -8.23 2.15
N VAL A 91 -8.18 -9.45 1.78
CA VAL A 91 -8.40 -9.98 0.43
C VAL A 91 -9.88 -10.03 0.08
N GLU A 92 -10.74 -10.42 1.04
CA GLU A 92 -12.19 -10.37 0.87
C GLU A 92 -12.70 -8.94 0.62
N ALA A 93 -12.28 -7.96 1.44
CA ALA A 93 -12.69 -6.56 1.27
C ALA A 93 -12.23 -5.96 -0.07
N LEU A 94 -11.01 -6.30 -0.50
CA LEU A 94 -10.42 -5.86 -1.76
C LEU A 94 -10.93 -6.64 -2.99
N SER A 95 -11.72 -7.70 -2.82
CA SER A 95 -12.31 -8.44 -3.95
C SER A 95 -13.27 -7.59 -4.80
N SER A 96 -13.83 -6.53 -4.21
CA SER A 96 -14.69 -5.55 -4.88
C SER A 96 -13.92 -4.39 -5.50
N GLU A 97 -12.59 -4.34 -5.32
CA GLU A 97 -11.74 -3.32 -5.92
C GLU A 97 -11.66 -3.50 -7.44
N THR A 98 -11.94 -2.43 -8.17
CA THR A 98 -11.95 -2.44 -9.64
C THR A 98 -10.58 -2.19 -10.22
N ARG A 99 -9.70 -1.52 -9.46
CA ARG A 99 -8.29 -1.32 -9.79
C ARG A 99 -7.53 -2.64 -9.64
N GLU A 100 -6.48 -2.82 -10.44
CA GLU A 100 -5.51 -3.86 -10.15
C GLU A 100 -4.78 -3.50 -8.85
N TRP A 101 -4.47 -4.49 -8.03
CA TRP A 101 -3.82 -4.26 -6.75
C TRP A 101 -2.87 -5.39 -6.38
N ASP A 102 -1.75 -5.02 -5.78
CA ASP A 102 -0.90 -5.92 -5.02
C ASP A 102 -0.90 -5.49 -3.56
N LEU A 103 -0.64 -6.44 -2.67
CA LEU A 103 -0.64 -6.22 -1.23
C LEU A 103 0.54 -6.95 -0.61
N THR A 104 1.32 -6.23 0.18
CA THR A 104 2.35 -6.79 1.04
C THR A 104 2.08 -6.42 2.49
N MET A 105 1.98 -7.40 3.39
CA MET A 105 1.86 -7.18 4.82
C MET A 105 3.07 -7.72 5.57
N TYR A 106 3.74 -6.86 6.34
CA TYR A 106 4.87 -7.21 7.19
C TYR A 106 4.44 -7.27 8.66
N CYS A 107 4.68 -8.42 9.28
CA CYS A 107 4.41 -8.67 10.68
C CYS A 107 5.71 -8.63 11.49
N PHE A 108 5.80 -7.79 12.52
CA PHE A 108 7.05 -7.57 13.26
C PHE A 108 7.10 -8.29 14.60
N LYS A 109 8.32 -8.70 14.99
CA LYS A 109 8.61 -9.35 16.29
C LYS A 109 8.56 -8.36 17.47
N LYS A 110 8.75 -7.08 17.19
CA LYS A 110 8.93 -5.98 18.14
C LYS A 110 8.16 -4.75 17.66
N PRO A 111 7.81 -3.81 18.56
CA PRO A 111 7.07 -2.62 18.17
C PRO A 111 7.95 -1.64 17.39
N VAL A 112 7.79 -1.60 16.07
CA VAL A 112 8.56 -0.74 15.14
C VAL A 112 7.67 0.09 14.23
N VAL A 113 6.36 -0.19 14.17
CA VAL A 113 5.41 0.51 13.29
C VAL A 113 5.46 2.04 13.45
N ASP A 114 5.53 2.55 14.68
CA ASP A 114 5.53 4.01 14.91
C ASP A 114 6.76 4.70 14.30
N SER A 115 7.89 4.01 14.20
CA SER A 115 9.12 4.56 13.62
C SER A 115 9.17 4.49 12.09
N ILE A 116 8.24 3.79 11.43
CA ILE A 116 8.19 3.72 9.97
C ILE A 116 7.78 5.09 9.39
N PRO A 117 8.67 5.79 8.67
CA PRO A 117 8.34 7.06 8.03
C PRO A 117 7.40 6.83 6.84
N SER A 118 6.66 7.86 6.42
CA SER A 118 5.88 7.80 5.17
C SER A 118 6.77 7.71 3.93
N LYS A 119 7.94 8.34 3.96
CA LYS A 119 8.92 8.31 2.88
C LYS A 119 9.88 7.12 3.08
N GLU A 120 10.05 6.30 2.04
CA GLU A 120 10.95 5.13 2.06
C GLU A 120 10.59 4.09 3.15
N HIS A 121 9.29 3.92 3.45
CA HIS A 121 8.80 2.94 4.43
C HIS A 121 9.30 1.50 4.14
N ASN A 122 9.47 1.14 2.88
CA ASN A 122 9.97 -0.16 2.45
C ASN A 122 11.46 -0.41 2.77
N ARG A 123 12.20 0.60 3.22
CA ARG A 123 13.62 0.52 3.59
C ARG A 123 13.89 0.83 5.06
N SER A 124 12.84 1.07 5.86
CA SER A 124 12.98 1.63 7.21
C SER A 124 13.14 0.59 8.32
N PHE A 125 13.32 -0.69 8.00
CA PHE A 125 13.43 -1.77 8.98
C PHE A 125 14.45 -2.83 8.54
N GLU A 126 15.08 -3.48 9.51
CA GLU A 126 15.96 -4.61 9.24
C GLU A 126 15.13 -5.87 8.94
N SER A 127 15.59 -6.71 8.01
CA SER A 127 14.88 -7.94 7.65
C SER A 127 14.71 -8.90 8.84
N ASP A 128 15.59 -8.84 9.84
CA ASP A 128 15.55 -9.70 11.03
C ASP A 128 14.41 -9.35 12.01
N ASP A 129 13.93 -8.10 11.95
CA ASP A 129 12.80 -7.65 12.78
C ASP A 129 11.44 -8.15 12.25
N VAL A 130 11.39 -8.54 10.97
CA VAL A 130 10.21 -9.17 10.34
C VAL A 130 10.08 -10.61 10.86
N TYR A 131 8.88 -10.95 11.32
CA TYR A 131 8.49 -12.29 11.73
C TYR A 131 7.94 -13.10 10.56
N CYS A 132 6.98 -12.51 9.85
CA CYS A 132 6.44 -13.09 8.63
C CYS A 132 6.02 -11.97 7.68
N MET A 133 5.96 -12.33 6.41
CA MET A 133 5.49 -11.46 5.33
C MET A 133 4.34 -12.17 4.63
N TYR A 134 3.31 -11.44 4.26
CA TYR A 134 2.23 -11.93 3.44
C TYR A 134 2.20 -11.15 2.15
N ASP A 135 1.93 -11.87 1.06
CA ASP A 135 1.85 -11.31 -0.28
C ASP A 135 0.51 -11.74 -0.90
N SER A 136 -0.18 -10.80 -1.54
CA SER A 136 -1.34 -11.10 -2.38
C SER A 136 -1.19 -10.34 -3.68
N ASN A 137 -0.75 -11.06 -4.69
CA ASN A 137 -0.67 -10.55 -6.05
C ASN A 137 -1.72 -11.22 -6.95
N ARG A 138 -1.82 -10.73 -8.19
CA ARG A 138 -2.75 -11.27 -9.19
C ARG A 138 -2.57 -12.76 -9.47
N VAL A 139 -1.34 -13.28 -9.38
CA VAL A 139 -1.04 -14.71 -9.58
C VAL A 139 -1.63 -15.53 -8.43
N ASP A 140 -1.38 -15.14 -7.19
CA ASP A 140 -1.84 -15.87 -5.99
C ASP A 140 -3.36 -15.97 -5.93
N ARG A 141 -4.04 -14.87 -6.31
CA ARG A 141 -5.51 -14.81 -6.38
C ARG A 141 -6.07 -15.72 -7.46
N ARG A 142 -5.41 -15.80 -8.62
CA ARG A 142 -5.83 -16.67 -9.74
C ARG A 142 -5.60 -18.16 -9.44
N GLU A 143 -4.58 -18.50 -8.67
CA GLU A 143 -4.27 -19.87 -8.25
C GLU A 143 -5.12 -20.35 -7.06
N GLY A 144 -6.04 -19.51 -6.57
CA GLY A 144 -7.08 -19.88 -5.62
C GLY A 144 -6.67 -19.86 -4.15
N ARG A 145 -5.44 -19.41 -3.82
CA ARG A 145 -5.01 -19.23 -2.43
C ARG A 145 -5.32 -17.84 -1.89
N GLY A 146 -5.52 -16.86 -2.77
CA GLY A 146 -5.83 -15.48 -2.39
C GLY A 146 -4.60 -14.70 -1.92
N TRP A 147 -3.74 -15.33 -1.12
CA TRP A 147 -2.48 -14.80 -0.61
C TRP A 147 -1.48 -15.94 -0.32
N GLU A 148 -0.21 -15.59 -0.16
CA GLU A 148 0.85 -16.46 0.35
C GLU A 148 1.51 -15.87 1.60
N ARG A 149 2.07 -16.73 2.46
CA ARG A 149 2.83 -16.33 3.64
C ARG A 149 4.25 -16.86 3.56
N ASN A 150 5.18 -15.95 3.77
CA ASN A 150 6.62 -16.16 3.77
C ASN A 150 7.14 -15.95 5.20
N ASP A 151 7.29 -17.04 5.95
CA ASP A 151 7.86 -17.04 7.30
C ASP A 151 9.39 -16.81 7.22
N ARG A 152 9.93 -15.84 7.98
CA ARG A 152 11.35 -15.45 7.95
C ARG A 152 12.09 -15.76 9.26
#